data_AF-A0A1V4JS78-F1
#
_entry.id   AF-A0A1V4JS78-F1
#
_cell.length_a   1.000
_cell.length_b   1.000
_cell.length_c   1.000
_cell.angle_alpha   90.00
_cell.angle_beta   90.00
_cell.angle_gamma   90.00
#
_symmetry.space_group_name_H-M   'P 1'
#
loop_
_entity.id
_entity.type
_entity.pdbx_description
1 polymer ?
#
loop_
_entity_poly.entity_id
_entity_poly.type
_entity_poly.pdbx_seq_one_letter_code
_entity_poly.pdbx_strand_id
1 'polypeptide(L)'
;MVNITVQSIVVQSLNGMRTLLNGSDALRLPVILDELCINIVLGVSYHITYTDAGEIIEAAASFVLGAITKEALSIQQSFDISFTQVNTKPVPLSGNPGYVVGLPLRAGFQPQGSGIIQNTNKYNQLTILQSTPNQDCLAAQGARTPILFGYNMVSGCQLRITAAMKCQPLTQTLLDLLKGQSFPEYVASFGNSQAQDVLDWVPIIHLRTSEQSPCQIPISLEIEVKWTKYGSLVNPQARIVNVTATITTTTLKQLPPGRERTIPVTSSVVFTDISSPAEPGYKAWPTINVKLPFDFFFPFV
;
A
#
# COMPACT_ATOMS: atom_id res chain seq x y z
N MET A 1 -3.50 -36.19 4.98
CA MET A 1 -3.81 -35.63 3.64
C MET A 1 -5.16 -34.94 3.77
N VAL A 2 -5.22 -33.64 3.55
CA VAL A 2 -6.45 -32.84 3.72
C VAL A 2 -7.18 -32.79 2.39
N ASN A 3 -8.46 -33.19 2.36
CA ASN A 3 -9.28 -33.12 1.16
C ASN A 3 -9.73 -31.67 0.93
N ILE A 4 -9.75 -31.25 -0.34
CA ILE A 4 -10.27 -29.93 -0.73
C ILE A 4 -11.79 -30.03 -0.87
N THR A 5 -12.53 -29.25 -0.08
CA THR A 5 -13.99 -29.16 -0.15
C THR A 5 -14.43 -28.05 -1.10
N VAL A 6 -15.51 -28.27 -1.87
CA VAL A 6 -16.09 -27.20 -2.70
C VAL A 6 -16.98 -26.34 -1.83
N GLN A 7 -16.63 -25.07 -1.65
CA GLN A 7 -17.36 -24.15 -0.79
C GLN A 7 -18.45 -23.41 -1.57
N SER A 8 -18.15 -22.96 -2.77
CA SER A 8 -19.13 -22.25 -3.61
C SER A 8 -18.82 -22.36 -5.09
N ILE A 9 -19.85 -22.23 -5.92
CA ILE A 9 -19.74 -22.17 -7.37
C ILE A 9 -20.53 -20.97 -7.86
N VAL A 10 -19.86 -20.07 -8.56
CA VAL A 10 -20.44 -18.90 -9.22
C VAL A 10 -20.35 -19.09 -10.73
N VAL A 11 -21.45 -18.83 -11.44
CA VAL A 11 -21.45 -18.84 -12.91
C VAL A 11 -21.39 -17.41 -13.43
N GLN A 12 -20.49 -17.15 -14.36
CA GLN A 12 -20.29 -15.87 -15.03
C GLN A 12 -20.76 -15.97 -16.49
N SER A 13 -21.68 -15.10 -16.88
CA SER A 13 -22.11 -14.94 -18.27
C SER A 13 -21.02 -14.28 -19.13
N LEU A 14 -21.17 -14.35 -20.46
CA LEU A 14 -20.29 -13.64 -21.41
C LEU A 14 -20.24 -12.12 -21.16
N ASN A 15 -21.32 -11.56 -20.62
CA ASN A 15 -21.43 -10.13 -20.30
C ASN A 15 -20.82 -9.78 -18.92
N GLY A 16 -20.20 -10.75 -18.23
CA GLY A 16 -19.56 -10.55 -16.92
C GLY A 16 -20.51 -10.63 -15.72
N MET A 17 -21.83 -10.80 -15.93
CA MET A 17 -22.79 -10.96 -14.84
C MET A 17 -22.54 -12.28 -14.10
N ARG A 18 -22.48 -12.23 -12.76
CA ARG A 18 -22.18 -13.36 -11.88
C ARG A 18 -23.41 -13.79 -11.09
N THR A 19 -23.62 -15.10 -10.99
CA THR A 19 -24.73 -15.70 -10.24
C THR A 19 -24.21 -16.84 -9.37
N LEU A 20 -24.50 -16.77 -8.06
CA LEU A 20 -24.19 -17.85 -7.12
C LEU A 20 -25.15 -19.02 -7.34
N LEU A 21 -24.62 -20.24 -7.39
CA LEU A 21 -25.43 -21.46 -7.48
C LEU A 21 -25.83 -21.95 -6.09
N ASN A 22 -27.07 -22.42 -5.95
CA ASN A 22 -27.64 -22.92 -4.69
C ASN A 22 -27.16 -24.32 -4.28
N GLY A 23 -26.05 -24.83 -4.84
CA GLY A 23 -25.50 -26.14 -4.48
C GLY A 23 -24.03 -26.28 -4.84
N SER A 24 -23.22 -26.76 -3.89
CA SER A 24 -21.80 -27.07 -4.03
C SER A 24 -21.52 -28.51 -4.48
N ASP A 25 -22.53 -29.39 -4.45
CA ASP A 25 -22.37 -30.85 -4.62
C ASP A 25 -22.39 -31.36 -6.07
N ALA A 26 -22.69 -30.51 -7.06
CA ALA A 26 -22.70 -30.93 -8.46
C ALA A 26 -21.38 -30.52 -9.14
N LEU A 27 -20.45 -31.47 -9.29
CA LEU A 27 -19.31 -31.33 -10.20
C LEU A 27 -19.83 -30.98 -11.59
N ARG A 28 -19.63 -29.73 -12.02
CA ARG A 28 -19.99 -29.27 -13.37
C ARG A 28 -18.77 -29.37 -14.27
N LEU A 29 -18.80 -30.36 -15.15
CA LEU A 29 -17.77 -30.52 -16.17
C LEU A 29 -17.98 -29.51 -17.31
N PRO A 30 -16.89 -29.09 -17.99
CA PRO A 30 -16.99 -28.32 -19.21
C PRO A 30 -17.81 -29.07 -20.27
N VAL A 31 -18.78 -28.39 -20.88
CA VAL A 31 -19.65 -28.98 -21.92
C VAL A 31 -19.75 -28.02 -23.09
N ILE A 32 -19.72 -28.56 -24.30
CA ILE A 32 -19.94 -27.78 -25.53
C ILE A 32 -21.45 -27.76 -25.80
N LEU A 33 -22.01 -26.57 -25.93
CA LEU A 33 -23.38 -26.30 -26.33
C LEU A 33 -23.32 -25.39 -27.55
N ASP A 34 -23.58 -25.95 -28.74
CA ASP A 34 -23.47 -25.27 -30.04
C ASP A 34 -22.10 -24.61 -30.27
N GLU A 35 -22.05 -23.28 -30.30
CA GLU A 35 -20.82 -22.46 -30.47
C GLU A 35 -20.17 -22.01 -29.16
N LEU A 36 -20.69 -22.48 -28.02
CA LEU A 36 -20.19 -22.14 -26.69
C LEU A 36 -19.64 -23.36 -25.98
N CYS A 37 -18.54 -23.18 -25.25
CA CYS A 37 -18.09 -24.14 -24.24
C CYS A 37 -18.38 -23.53 -22.86
N ILE A 38 -19.31 -24.14 -22.14
CA ILE A 38 -19.82 -23.69 -20.84
C ILE A 38 -19.20 -24.49 -19.69
N ASN A 39 -19.33 -23.99 -18.46
CA ASN A 39 -18.74 -24.55 -17.24
C ASN A 39 -17.20 -24.59 -17.26
N ILE A 40 -16.56 -23.69 -18.00
CA ILE A 40 -15.10 -23.54 -17.97
C ILE A 40 -14.70 -22.81 -16.71
N VAL A 41 -13.65 -23.27 -16.04
CA VAL A 41 -13.09 -22.59 -14.87
C VAL A 41 -12.42 -21.28 -15.33
N LEU A 42 -13.04 -20.15 -15.03
CA LEU A 42 -12.44 -18.81 -15.21
C LEU A 42 -11.68 -18.37 -13.96
N GLY A 43 -11.99 -18.94 -12.79
CA GLY A 43 -11.17 -18.72 -11.61
C GLY A 43 -11.42 -19.68 -10.47
N VAL A 44 -10.43 -19.79 -9.59
CA VAL A 44 -10.48 -20.62 -8.38
C VAL A 44 -9.89 -19.84 -7.22
N SER A 45 -10.64 -19.78 -6.12
CA SER A 45 -10.22 -19.18 -4.86
C SER A 45 -10.09 -20.26 -3.81
N TYR A 46 -8.87 -20.51 -3.33
CA TYR A 46 -8.61 -21.47 -2.26
C TYR A 46 -8.59 -20.78 -0.90
N HIS A 47 -9.20 -21.41 0.10
CA HIS A 47 -9.11 -20.99 1.50
C HIS A 47 -8.58 -22.15 2.33
N ILE A 48 -7.45 -21.93 3.01
CA ILE A 48 -6.73 -22.93 3.78
C ILE A 48 -6.73 -22.52 5.25
N THR A 49 -7.23 -23.40 6.11
CA THR A 49 -7.19 -23.22 7.57
C THR A 49 -6.05 -24.03 8.16
N TYR A 50 -5.24 -23.42 9.03
CA TYR A 50 -4.09 -24.06 9.66
C TYR A 50 -4.00 -23.81 11.17
N THR A 51 -3.28 -24.67 11.91
CA THR A 51 -3.04 -24.54 13.35
C THR A 51 -1.91 -23.56 13.67
N ASP A 52 -1.73 -23.22 14.95
CA ASP A 52 -0.56 -22.45 15.41
C ASP A 52 0.78 -23.15 15.13
N ALA A 53 0.80 -24.48 15.09
CA ALA A 53 1.96 -25.29 14.68
C ALA A 53 2.20 -25.31 13.16
N GLY A 54 1.35 -24.67 12.36
CA GLY A 54 1.46 -24.64 10.90
C GLY A 54 0.83 -25.85 10.19
N GLU A 55 0.13 -26.72 10.90
CA GLU A 55 -0.55 -27.88 10.31
C GLU A 55 -1.83 -27.45 9.60
N ILE A 56 -1.98 -27.81 8.33
CA ILE A 56 -3.21 -27.55 7.57
C ILE A 56 -4.30 -28.51 8.06
N ILE A 57 -5.45 -27.96 8.47
CA ILE A 57 -6.59 -28.73 9.00
C ILE A 57 -7.80 -28.74 8.05
N GLU A 58 -7.96 -27.71 7.23
CA GLU A 58 -9.05 -27.59 6.28
C GLU A 58 -8.55 -26.90 5.01
N ALA A 59 -9.05 -27.36 3.86
CA ALA A 59 -8.84 -26.69 2.57
C ALA A 59 -10.17 -26.65 1.83
N ALA A 60 -10.56 -25.46 1.40
CA ALA A 60 -11.78 -25.20 0.66
C ALA A 60 -11.46 -24.50 -0.66
N ALA A 61 -12.29 -24.71 -1.69
CA ALA A 61 -12.17 -24.06 -2.98
C ALA A 61 -13.52 -23.48 -3.42
N SER A 62 -13.49 -22.25 -3.91
CA SER A 62 -14.61 -21.58 -4.56
C SER A 62 -14.30 -21.39 -6.05
N PHE A 63 -15.25 -21.72 -6.91
CA PHE A 63 -15.05 -21.71 -8.36
C PHE A 63 -15.87 -20.61 -9.03
N VAL A 64 -15.27 -19.95 -10.02
CA VAL A 64 -15.96 -19.12 -11.00
C VAL A 64 -15.96 -19.88 -12.33
N LEU A 65 -17.13 -20.36 -12.72
CA LEU A 65 -17.35 -21.02 -14.00
C LEU A 65 -17.88 -20.02 -15.02
N GLY A 66 -17.52 -20.15 -16.28
CA GLY A 66 -18.03 -19.29 -17.34
C GLY A 66 -18.21 -20.00 -18.67
N ALA A 67 -18.44 -19.20 -19.71
CA ALA A 67 -18.57 -19.65 -21.08
C ALA A 67 -17.55 -18.94 -21.96
N ILE A 68 -17.04 -19.65 -22.97
CA ILE A 68 -16.25 -19.06 -24.07
C ILE A 68 -16.87 -19.46 -25.40
N THR A 69 -16.61 -18.67 -26.43
CA THR A 69 -16.96 -19.03 -27.81
C THR A 69 -15.86 -19.88 -28.43
N LYS A 70 -16.16 -20.65 -29.48
CA LYS A 70 -15.16 -21.50 -30.16
C LYS A 70 -14.02 -20.70 -30.80
N GLU A 71 -14.22 -19.41 -31.07
CA GLU A 71 -13.21 -18.53 -31.66
C GLU A 71 -12.21 -18.01 -30.61
N ALA A 72 -12.43 -18.25 -29.32
CA ALA A 72 -11.52 -17.84 -28.27
C ALA A 72 -10.17 -18.58 -28.37
N LEU A 73 -9.12 -17.86 -28.78
CA LEU A 73 -7.76 -18.39 -28.93
C LEU A 73 -7.05 -18.67 -27.61
N SER A 74 -7.48 -18.02 -26.52
CA SER A 74 -6.90 -18.15 -25.19
C SER A 74 -7.93 -17.88 -24.11
N ILE A 75 -7.76 -18.52 -22.96
CA ILE A 75 -8.63 -18.35 -21.79
C ILE A 75 -7.79 -17.71 -20.68
N GLN A 76 -8.27 -16.60 -20.11
CA GLN A 76 -7.68 -16.03 -18.92
C GLN A 76 -8.31 -16.68 -17.69
N GLN A 77 -7.48 -17.26 -16.83
CA GLN A 77 -7.90 -17.86 -15.57
C GLN A 77 -7.27 -17.10 -14.39
N SER A 78 -8.03 -16.86 -13.34
CA SER A 78 -7.52 -16.24 -12.11
C SER A 78 -7.51 -17.24 -10.95
N PHE A 79 -6.36 -17.41 -10.31
CA PHE A 79 -6.23 -18.26 -9.13
C PHE A 79 -5.81 -17.40 -7.94
N ASP A 80 -6.50 -17.56 -6.83
CA ASP A 80 -6.13 -16.94 -5.56
C ASP A 80 -6.14 -17.99 -4.45
N ILE A 81 -5.31 -17.75 -3.44
CA ILE A 81 -5.17 -18.62 -2.29
C ILE A 81 -5.06 -17.75 -1.04
N SER A 82 -5.78 -18.13 -0.01
CA SER A 82 -5.83 -17.44 1.27
C SER A 82 -5.59 -18.43 2.40
N PHE A 83 -4.85 -18.00 3.42
CA PHE A 83 -4.54 -18.80 4.59
C PHE A 83 -5.12 -18.10 5.81
N THR A 84 -5.75 -18.85 6.71
CA THR A 84 -6.26 -18.33 7.98
C THR A 84 -5.89 -19.29 9.09
N GLN A 85 -5.21 -18.80 10.11
CA GLN A 85 -4.97 -19.61 11.30
C GLN A 85 -6.29 -19.81 12.05
N VAL A 86 -6.54 -21.02 12.53
CA VAL A 86 -7.74 -21.34 13.32
C VAL A 86 -7.89 -20.36 14.48
N ASN A 87 -9.13 -19.91 14.72
CA ASN A 87 -9.47 -18.92 15.76
C ASN A 87 -8.81 -17.53 15.62
N THR A 88 -8.24 -17.20 14.47
CA THR A 88 -7.73 -15.85 14.19
C THR A 88 -8.64 -15.10 13.21
N LYS A 89 -8.53 -13.78 13.21
CA LYS A 89 -9.18 -12.94 12.20
C LYS A 89 -8.14 -12.55 11.14
N PRO A 90 -8.44 -12.75 9.84
CA PRO A 90 -7.56 -12.31 8.77
C PRO A 90 -7.25 -10.81 8.90
N VAL A 91 -5.96 -10.47 8.91
CA VAL A 91 -5.53 -9.07 8.90
C VAL A 91 -5.39 -8.65 7.44
N PRO A 92 -6.14 -7.63 6.98
CA PRO A 92 -6.10 -7.22 5.58
C PRO A 92 -4.76 -6.55 5.28
N LEU A 93 -3.92 -7.26 4.53
CA LEU A 93 -2.61 -6.77 4.09
C LEU A 93 -2.77 -5.74 2.97
N SER A 94 -1.70 -4.97 2.73
CA SER A 94 -1.64 -4.07 1.56
C SER A 94 -1.01 -4.74 0.34
N GLY A 95 -0.89 -6.07 0.41
CA GLY A 95 -0.30 -6.95 -0.58
C GLY A 95 0.43 -8.13 0.08
N ASN A 96 0.75 -9.17 -0.70
CA ASN A 96 1.46 -10.35 -0.20
C ASN A 96 2.34 -10.99 -1.31
N PRO A 97 3.67 -10.74 -1.33
CA PRO A 97 4.39 -9.74 -0.54
C PRO A 97 4.24 -8.31 -1.09
N GLY A 98 4.32 -8.13 -2.41
CA GLY A 98 4.35 -6.81 -3.03
C GLY A 98 3.08 -6.02 -2.81
N TYR A 99 3.18 -4.69 -2.81
CA TYR A 99 2.01 -3.82 -2.69
C TYR A 99 1.02 -4.03 -3.84
N VAL A 100 -0.27 -4.03 -3.50
CA VAL A 100 -1.38 -4.04 -4.47
C VAL A 100 -1.85 -2.60 -4.69
N VAL A 101 -1.99 -2.21 -5.96
CA VAL A 101 -2.46 -0.87 -6.35
C VAL A 101 -3.84 -0.59 -5.74
N GLY A 102 -3.98 0.58 -5.12
CA GLY A 102 -5.21 1.02 -4.46
C GLY A 102 -5.39 0.61 -3.02
N LEU A 103 -4.48 -0.18 -2.45
CA LEU A 103 -4.44 -0.43 -1.02
C LEU A 103 -3.59 0.65 -0.32
N PRO A 104 -3.89 0.98 0.95
CA PRO A 104 -3.19 2.04 1.67
C PRO A 104 -1.72 1.70 1.91
N LEU A 105 -0.86 2.72 1.94
CA LEU A 105 0.51 2.54 2.40
C LEU A 105 0.53 2.19 3.88
N ARG A 106 1.35 1.20 4.24
CA ARG A 106 1.54 0.83 5.64
C ARG A 106 2.67 1.64 6.23
N ALA A 107 2.39 2.29 7.34
CA ALA A 107 3.33 3.20 7.98
C ALA A 107 3.20 3.16 9.50
N GLY A 108 4.23 3.62 10.19
CA GLY A 108 4.29 3.65 11.64
C GLY A 108 5.51 4.38 12.19
N PHE A 109 5.68 4.32 13.49
CA PHE A 109 6.78 4.91 14.23
C PHE A 109 7.51 3.84 15.01
N GLN A 110 8.82 4.02 15.22
CA GLN A 110 9.63 3.04 15.93
C GLN A 110 10.05 3.59 17.31
N PRO A 111 9.42 3.14 18.40
CA PRO A 111 9.94 3.41 19.74
C PRO A 111 11.27 2.69 19.95
N GLN A 112 12.15 3.28 20.78
CA GLN A 112 13.47 2.73 21.08
C GLN A 112 13.39 1.27 21.56
N GLY A 113 14.09 0.38 20.85
CA GLY A 113 14.21 -1.04 21.21
C GLY A 113 12.97 -1.91 20.93
N SER A 114 12.01 -1.42 20.14
CA SER A 114 10.80 -2.17 19.78
C SER A 114 10.56 -2.23 18.26
N GLY A 115 9.55 -3.03 17.85
CA GLY A 115 9.06 -3.05 16.47
C GLY A 115 8.29 -1.78 16.10
N ILE A 116 7.79 -1.74 14.86
CA ILE A 116 7.03 -0.60 14.35
C ILE A 116 5.63 -0.58 14.97
N ILE A 117 5.28 0.52 15.65
CA ILE A 117 3.91 0.76 16.11
C ILE A 117 3.11 1.39 14.98
N GLN A 118 1.94 0.80 14.69
CA GLN A 118 1.06 1.22 13.62
C GLN A 118 -0.32 1.62 14.16
N ASN A 119 -1.00 2.51 13.45
CA ASN A 119 -2.43 2.75 13.68
C ASN A 119 -3.23 1.48 13.33
N THR A 120 -4.17 1.10 14.20
CA THR A 120 -5.08 -0.05 13.97
C THR A 120 -5.94 0.15 12.72
N ASN A 121 -6.32 1.38 12.42
CA ASN A 121 -6.92 1.72 11.14
C ASN A 121 -5.82 1.95 10.09
N LYS A 122 -5.64 0.97 9.20
CA LYS A 122 -4.66 1.02 8.11
C LYS A 122 -4.78 2.24 7.20
N TYR A 123 -5.98 2.77 7.00
CA TYR A 123 -6.20 3.97 6.17
C TYR A 123 -5.75 5.27 6.87
N ASN A 124 -5.47 5.21 8.17
CA ASN A 124 -4.98 6.35 8.94
C ASN A 124 -3.48 6.26 9.25
N GLN A 125 -2.77 5.26 8.72
CA GLN A 125 -1.33 5.07 8.99
C GLN A 125 -0.46 6.11 8.27
N LEU A 126 -0.78 6.42 7.01
CA LEU A 126 -0.15 7.48 6.24
C LEU A 126 -1.20 8.19 5.38
N THR A 127 -1.30 9.49 5.57
CA THR A 127 -2.36 10.32 4.98
C THR A 127 -1.79 11.62 4.45
N ILE A 128 -2.57 12.32 3.63
CA ILE A 128 -2.36 13.72 3.25
C ILE A 128 -3.58 14.58 3.62
N LEU A 129 -3.44 15.90 3.51
CA LEU A 129 -4.53 16.85 3.65
C LEU A 129 -5.73 16.43 2.77
N GLN A 130 -6.94 16.52 3.29
CA GLN A 130 -8.15 16.35 2.48
C GLN A 130 -8.72 17.72 2.10
N SER A 131 -8.98 17.93 0.82
CA SER A 131 -9.69 19.12 0.34
C SER A 131 -11.13 19.11 0.83
N THR A 132 -11.62 20.24 1.33
CA THR A 132 -13.01 20.41 1.79
C THR A 132 -13.80 21.24 0.79
N PRO A 133 -15.15 21.12 0.73
CA PRO A 133 -15.98 21.94 -0.17
C PRO A 133 -15.81 23.45 0.03
N ASN A 134 -15.60 23.88 1.28
CA ASN A 134 -15.39 25.29 1.62
C ASN A 134 -14.01 25.81 1.21
N GLN A 135 -13.09 24.90 0.85
CA GLN A 135 -11.70 25.19 0.47
C GLN A 135 -10.93 26.07 1.46
N ASP A 136 -11.34 26.14 2.72
CA ASP A 136 -10.68 26.94 3.75
C ASP A 136 -9.82 26.03 4.63
N CYS A 137 -8.52 26.32 4.68
CA CYS A 137 -7.54 25.56 5.46
C CYS A 137 -7.80 25.56 6.97
N LEU A 138 -8.53 26.55 7.49
CA LEU A 138 -8.78 26.70 8.93
C LEU A 138 -10.21 26.28 9.32
N ALA A 139 -11.08 25.97 8.36
CA ALA A 139 -12.50 25.71 8.63
C ALA A 139 -12.81 24.28 9.08
N ALA A 140 -12.00 23.29 8.67
CA ALA A 140 -12.20 21.89 9.03
C ALA A 140 -10.88 21.27 9.49
N GLN A 141 -10.79 20.89 10.76
CA GLN A 141 -9.64 20.22 11.31
C GLN A 141 -9.81 18.70 11.21
N GLY A 142 -8.72 18.00 10.87
CA GLY A 142 -8.63 16.54 11.01
C GLY A 142 -9.16 15.69 9.85
N ALA A 143 -9.75 16.27 8.81
CA ALA A 143 -10.09 15.53 7.59
C ALA A 143 -8.83 15.16 6.80
N ARG A 144 -8.63 13.87 6.53
CA ARG A 144 -7.39 13.31 5.99
C ARG A 144 -7.71 12.24 4.96
N THR A 145 -6.93 12.21 3.89
CA THR A 145 -7.08 11.22 2.82
C THR A 145 -5.96 10.19 2.92
N PRO A 146 -6.25 8.86 2.91
CA PRO A 146 -5.21 7.83 2.87
C PRO A 146 -4.36 7.94 1.62
N ILE A 147 -3.06 7.70 1.76
CA ILE A 147 -2.19 7.50 0.59
C ILE A 147 -2.37 6.07 0.10
N LEU A 148 -2.81 5.90 -1.15
CA LEU A 148 -3.03 4.60 -1.78
C LEU A 148 -1.88 4.27 -2.74
N PHE A 149 -1.34 3.06 -2.64
CA PHE A 149 -0.23 2.62 -3.48
C PHE A 149 -0.59 2.72 -4.98
N GLY A 150 0.29 3.33 -5.77
CA GLY A 150 0.15 3.43 -7.23
C GLY A 150 -0.74 4.59 -7.71
N TYR A 151 -1.30 5.41 -6.81
CA TYR A 151 -2.09 6.59 -7.18
C TYR A 151 -1.33 7.87 -6.85
N ASN A 152 -1.02 8.66 -7.88
CA ASN A 152 -0.53 10.02 -7.67
C ASN A 152 -1.70 10.89 -7.20
N MET A 153 -1.48 11.67 -6.14
CA MET A 153 -2.54 12.42 -5.47
C MET A 153 -2.10 13.87 -5.30
N VAL A 154 -3.06 14.79 -5.42
CA VAL A 154 -2.88 16.19 -5.04
C VAL A 154 -4.15 16.68 -4.36
N SER A 155 -3.97 17.39 -3.26
CA SER A 155 -5.04 18.00 -2.49
C SER A 155 -4.60 19.35 -1.96
N GLY A 156 -5.55 20.16 -1.49
CA GLY A 156 -5.24 21.47 -0.98
C GLY A 156 -6.44 22.26 -0.53
N CYS A 157 -6.13 23.40 0.07
CA CYS A 157 -7.07 24.39 0.55
C CYS A 157 -6.48 25.78 0.34
N GLN A 158 -7.29 26.80 0.57
CA GLN A 158 -6.93 28.20 0.49
C GLN A 158 -6.79 28.75 1.91
N LEU A 159 -5.66 29.39 2.18
CA LEU A 159 -5.40 30.08 3.43
C LEU A 159 -5.59 31.58 3.24
N ARG A 160 -6.54 32.16 3.95
CA ARG A 160 -6.78 33.62 3.99
C ARG A 160 -5.90 34.26 5.06
N ILE A 161 -4.88 34.99 4.63
CA ILE A 161 -3.95 35.71 5.50
C ILE A 161 -4.52 37.10 5.81
N THR A 162 -4.61 37.43 7.09
CA THR A 162 -5.06 38.74 7.60
C THR A 162 -4.01 39.38 8.51
N ALA A 163 -4.15 40.67 8.79
CA ALA A 163 -3.23 41.41 9.68
C ALA A 163 -3.16 40.87 11.12
N ALA A 164 -4.19 40.15 11.58
CA ALA A 164 -4.27 39.60 12.93
C ALA A 164 -3.49 38.29 13.12
N MET A 165 -3.07 37.64 12.02
CA MET A 165 -2.42 36.33 12.08
C MET A 165 -0.98 36.43 12.59
N LYS A 166 -0.69 35.67 13.64
CA LYS A 166 0.67 35.55 14.20
C LYS A 166 1.40 34.39 13.55
N CYS A 167 2.68 34.60 13.26
CA CYS A 167 3.54 33.63 12.58
C CYS A 167 3.57 32.26 13.26
N GLN A 168 4.01 32.22 14.51
CA GLN A 168 4.32 30.96 15.20
C GLN A 168 3.09 30.05 15.42
N PRO A 169 1.91 30.56 15.86
CA PRO A 169 0.69 29.75 15.92
C PRO A 169 0.22 29.26 14.54
N LEU A 170 0.36 30.09 13.51
CA LEU A 170 -0.03 29.74 12.15
C LEU A 170 0.89 28.64 11.58
N THR A 171 2.19 28.73 11.82
CA THR A 171 3.18 27.71 11.43
C THR A 171 2.80 26.35 12.01
N GLN A 172 2.48 26.27 13.31
CA GLN A 172 2.11 25.00 13.92
C GLN A 172 0.78 24.46 13.39
N THR A 173 -0.22 25.33 13.25
CA THR A 173 -1.53 24.95 12.70
C THR A 173 -1.42 24.38 11.29
N LEU A 174 -0.59 24.98 10.44
CA LEU A 174 -0.38 24.52 9.07
C LEU A 174 0.50 23.26 9.00
N LEU A 175 1.48 23.10 9.90
CA LEU A 175 2.21 21.85 10.03
C LEU A 175 1.26 20.70 10.40
N ASP A 176 0.40 20.91 11.39
CA ASP A 176 -0.58 19.90 11.83
C ASP A 176 -1.62 19.61 10.74
N LEU A 177 -2.00 20.61 9.95
CA LEU A 177 -2.87 20.43 8.79
C LEU A 177 -2.22 19.54 7.71
N LEU A 178 -0.96 19.84 7.37
CA LEU A 178 -0.21 19.14 6.32
C LEU A 178 0.19 17.71 6.75
N LYS A 179 0.75 17.56 7.95
CA LYS A 179 1.26 16.29 8.47
C LYS A 179 0.23 15.46 9.24
N GLY A 180 -0.81 16.08 9.78
CA GLY A 180 -1.65 15.43 10.78
C GLY A 180 -0.93 15.32 12.13
N GLN A 181 -1.65 14.77 13.12
CA GLN A 181 -1.18 14.65 14.50
C GLN A 181 -0.12 13.55 14.72
N SER A 182 -0.07 12.54 13.84
CA SER A 182 0.79 11.36 14.01
C SER A 182 1.42 10.98 12.68
N PHE A 183 2.25 11.88 12.14
CA PHE A 183 3.00 11.58 10.92
C PHE A 183 4.02 10.46 11.20
N PRO A 184 4.01 9.37 10.43
CA PRO A 184 4.87 8.22 10.67
C PRO A 184 6.34 8.51 10.37
N GLU A 185 7.23 7.68 10.89
CA GLU A 185 8.68 7.74 10.63
C GLU A 185 9.13 6.70 9.61
N TYR A 186 8.35 5.62 9.45
CA TYR A 186 8.67 4.48 8.60
C TYR A 186 7.48 4.08 7.73
N VAL A 187 7.79 3.56 6.54
CA VAL A 187 6.83 2.93 5.61
C VAL A 187 7.30 1.50 5.34
N ALA A 188 6.38 0.54 5.35
CA ALA A 188 6.74 -0.86 5.07
C ALA A 188 7.24 -1.00 3.63
N SER A 189 8.31 -1.76 3.43
CA SER A 189 8.84 -2.02 2.08
C SER A 189 7.92 -2.93 1.27
N PHE A 190 7.18 -3.84 1.92
CA PHE A 190 6.20 -4.74 1.31
C PHE A 190 4.81 -4.59 1.93
N GLY A 191 3.77 -5.00 1.20
CA GLY A 191 2.39 -4.96 1.67
C GLY A 191 2.12 -5.87 2.88
N ASN A 192 2.97 -6.89 3.08
CA ASN A 192 2.92 -7.87 4.15
C ASN A 192 4.04 -7.74 5.21
N SER A 193 4.89 -6.69 5.17
CA SER A 193 6.01 -6.54 6.13
C SER A 193 5.52 -6.58 7.57
N GLN A 194 6.15 -7.39 8.39
CA GLN A 194 5.76 -7.56 9.77
C GLN A 194 6.28 -6.39 10.62
N ALA A 195 5.51 -5.97 11.63
CA ALA A 195 5.90 -4.85 12.49
C ALA A 195 7.17 -5.14 13.31
N GLN A 196 7.38 -6.40 13.67
CA GLN A 196 8.56 -6.88 14.39
C GLN A 196 9.84 -6.92 13.54
N ASP A 197 9.71 -6.95 12.21
CA ASP A 197 10.86 -6.97 11.31
C ASP A 197 11.18 -5.55 10.82
N VAL A 198 11.88 -4.79 11.66
CA VAL A 198 12.21 -3.38 11.38
C VAL A 198 13.04 -3.20 10.10
N LEU A 199 13.85 -4.19 9.72
CA LEU A 199 14.71 -4.11 8.52
C LEU A 199 13.89 -4.10 7.22
N ASP A 200 12.65 -4.59 7.29
CA ASP A 200 11.69 -4.58 6.21
C ASP A 200 10.96 -3.22 6.06
N TRP A 201 11.33 -2.21 6.84
CA TRP A 201 10.74 -0.87 6.80
C TRP A 201 11.73 0.18 6.31
N VAL A 202 11.21 1.12 5.53
CA VAL A 202 11.95 2.22 4.93
C VAL A 202 11.71 3.48 5.75
N PRO A 203 12.75 4.15 6.27
CA PRO A 203 12.59 5.42 6.96
C PRO A 203 12.14 6.51 5.99
N ILE A 204 11.25 7.38 6.45
CA ILE A 204 10.82 8.57 5.71
C ILE A 204 11.89 9.66 5.88
N ILE A 205 12.50 10.06 4.77
CA ILE A 205 13.48 11.14 4.74
C ILE A 205 12.73 12.47 4.77
N HIS A 206 12.92 13.26 5.82
CA HIS A 206 12.28 14.56 5.95
C HIS A 206 13.17 15.68 5.41
N LEU A 207 12.67 16.38 4.39
CA LEU A 207 13.33 17.53 3.80
C LEU A 207 12.55 18.82 4.08
N ARG A 208 13.26 19.95 4.10
CA ARG A 208 12.66 21.28 4.24
C ARG A 208 13.26 22.22 3.20
N THR A 209 12.39 22.85 2.42
CA THR A 209 12.75 23.89 1.45
C THR A 209 12.26 25.22 1.97
N SER A 210 13.17 26.18 2.15
CA SER A 210 12.88 27.42 2.86
C SER A 210 13.64 28.60 2.28
N GLU A 211 13.00 29.77 2.23
CA GLU A 211 13.68 31.05 1.96
C GLU A 211 14.48 31.52 3.19
N GLN A 212 15.26 32.58 3.10
CA GLN A 212 15.87 33.21 4.28
C GLN A 212 14.96 34.33 4.78
N SER A 213 14.16 34.06 5.82
CA SER A 213 13.27 35.09 6.39
C SER A 213 12.93 34.82 7.86
N PRO A 214 12.62 35.86 8.66
CA PRO A 214 12.35 35.72 10.09
C PRO A 214 11.01 35.05 10.41
N CYS A 215 10.08 34.95 9.45
CA CYS A 215 8.79 34.32 9.66
C CYS A 215 8.36 33.49 8.45
N GLN A 216 8.25 32.19 8.66
CA GLN A 216 7.99 31.19 7.63
C GLN A 216 6.82 30.31 8.00
N ILE A 217 5.91 30.14 7.05
CA ILE A 217 4.75 29.27 7.19
C ILE A 217 4.84 28.15 6.15
N PRO A 218 4.54 26.90 6.53
CA PRO A 218 4.56 25.79 5.59
C PRO A 218 3.33 25.88 4.68
N ILE A 219 3.55 25.67 3.39
CA ILE A 219 2.51 25.78 2.35
C ILE A 219 2.38 24.53 1.50
N SER A 220 3.38 23.65 1.49
CA SER A 220 3.24 22.35 0.85
C SER A 220 3.88 21.23 1.64
N LEU A 221 3.30 20.03 1.48
CA LEU A 221 3.88 18.75 1.85
C LEU A 221 3.89 17.86 0.62
N GLU A 222 5.08 17.52 0.14
CA GLU A 222 5.27 16.68 -1.04
C GLU A 222 5.87 15.35 -0.59
N ILE A 223 5.19 14.25 -0.89
CA ILE A 223 5.64 12.90 -0.54
C ILE A 223 6.01 12.18 -1.83
N GLU A 224 7.29 11.88 -2.00
CA GLU A 224 7.79 11.06 -3.10
C GLU A 224 7.99 9.62 -2.60
N VAL A 225 7.34 8.67 -3.26
CA VAL A 225 7.46 7.23 -2.98
C VAL A 225 8.11 6.56 -4.17
N LYS A 226 9.37 6.13 -4.01
CA LYS A 226 10.07 5.34 -5.01
C LYS A 226 9.88 3.87 -4.71
N TRP A 227 9.49 3.12 -5.74
CA TRP A 227 9.25 1.69 -5.64
C TRP A 227 9.88 0.95 -6.82
N THR A 228 10.07 -0.35 -6.66
CA THR A 228 10.69 -1.21 -7.67
C THR A 228 10.03 -2.58 -7.72
N LYS A 229 10.16 -3.26 -8.85
CA LYS A 229 9.79 -4.65 -9.07
C LYS A 229 10.86 -5.56 -8.49
N TYR A 230 10.50 -6.31 -7.46
CA TYR A 230 11.37 -7.24 -6.76
C TYR A 230 10.94 -8.69 -7.01
N GLY A 231 11.89 -9.61 -7.19
CA GLY A 231 11.60 -11.03 -7.33
C GLY A 231 11.69 -11.53 -8.78
N SER A 232 10.82 -12.47 -9.15
CA SER A 232 10.90 -13.16 -10.44
C SER A 232 10.41 -12.30 -11.60
N LEU A 233 10.88 -12.61 -12.80
CA LEU A 233 10.42 -11.96 -14.04
C LEU A 233 8.93 -12.20 -14.32
N VAL A 234 8.46 -13.41 -13.99
CA VAL A 234 7.08 -13.84 -14.29
C VAL A 234 6.07 -13.24 -13.30
N ASN A 235 6.49 -12.96 -12.06
CA ASN A 235 5.62 -12.42 -11.02
C ASN A 235 6.37 -11.41 -10.12
N PRO A 236 6.75 -10.23 -10.65
CA PRO A 236 7.45 -9.21 -9.88
C PRO A 236 6.55 -8.62 -8.81
N GLN A 237 7.13 -8.36 -7.64
CA GLN A 237 6.44 -7.85 -6.46
C GLN A 237 6.82 -6.39 -6.24
N ALA A 238 5.83 -5.50 -6.09
CA ALA A 238 6.09 -4.09 -5.85
C ALA A 238 6.68 -3.86 -4.44
N ARG A 239 7.89 -3.32 -4.37
CA ARG A 239 8.62 -3.02 -3.13
C ARG A 239 8.93 -1.53 -3.05
N ILE A 240 8.56 -0.89 -1.95
CA ILE A 240 8.97 0.49 -1.66
C ILE A 240 10.42 0.48 -1.19
N VAL A 241 11.22 1.39 -1.75
CA VAL A 241 12.67 1.47 -1.49
C VAL A 241 13.12 2.80 -0.94
N ASN A 242 12.37 3.88 -1.21
CA ASN A 242 12.66 5.19 -0.66
C ASN A 242 11.36 5.99 -0.51
N VAL A 243 11.23 6.69 0.61
CA VAL A 243 10.14 7.65 0.83
C VAL A 243 10.76 8.95 1.30
N THR A 244 10.42 10.03 0.63
CA THR A 244 10.86 11.38 1.00
C THR A 244 9.64 12.26 1.24
N ALA A 245 9.65 13.02 2.33
CA ALA A 245 8.60 13.97 2.69
C ALA A 245 9.21 15.38 2.79
N THR A 246 8.92 16.23 1.81
CA THR A 246 9.46 17.58 1.69
C THR A 246 8.42 18.60 2.11
N ILE A 247 8.76 19.45 3.09
CA ILE A 247 7.94 20.62 3.43
C ILE A 247 8.53 21.85 2.74
N THR A 248 7.70 22.56 1.97
CA THR A 248 8.05 23.88 1.44
C THR A 248 7.41 24.97 2.28
N THR A 249 8.18 25.98 2.64
CA THR A 249 7.71 27.15 3.37
C THR A 249 7.73 28.40 2.50
N THR A 250 6.94 29.41 2.89
CA THR A 250 6.98 30.75 2.31
C THR A 250 7.08 31.79 3.41
N THR A 251 7.64 32.96 3.09
CA THR A 251 7.61 34.10 4.00
C THR A 251 6.19 34.63 4.18
N LEU A 252 5.74 34.75 5.43
CA LEU A 252 4.51 35.45 5.76
C LEU A 252 4.77 36.96 5.77
N LYS A 253 4.21 37.67 4.80
CA LYS A 253 4.25 39.14 4.76
C LYS A 253 3.07 39.70 5.55
N GLN A 254 3.34 40.53 6.56
CA GLN A 254 2.29 41.22 7.30
C GLN A 254 1.53 42.17 6.36
N LEU A 255 0.21 42.15 6.46
CA LEU A 255 -0.68 42.99 5.66
C LEU A 255 -1.18 44.17 6.48
N PRO A 256 -1.44 45.33 5.84
CA PRO A 256 -2.16 46.43 6.48
C PRO A 256 -3.53 45.99 7.01
N PRO A 257 -4.07 46.65 8.05
CA PRO A 257 -5.42 46.41 8.52
C PRO A 257 -6.45 46.53 7.38
N GLY A 258 -7.39 45.60 7.31
CA GLY A 258 -8.43 45.56 6.26
C GLY A 258 -7.98 45.00 4.90
N ARG A 259 -6.72 44.58 4.74
CA ARG A 259 -6.27 43.82 3.57
C ARG A 259 -6.16 42.33 3.89
N GLU A 260 -6.51 41.53 2.90
CA GLU A 260 -6.41 40.07 2.95
C GLU A 260 -5.66 39.56 1.72
N ARG A 261 -4.92 38.46 1.89
CA ARG A 261 -4.28 37.75 0.79
C ARG A 261 -4.59 36.27 0.93
N THR A 262 -4.95 35.62 -0.16
CA THR A 262 -5.15 34.18 -0.17
C THR A 262 -3.94 33.49 -0.77
N ILE A 263 -3.48 32.40 -0.15
CA ILE A 263 -2.44 31.53 -0.70
C ILE A 263 -2.89 30.06 -0.67
N PRO A 264 -2.52 29.26 -1.68
CA PRO A 264 -2.83 27.83 -1.66
C PRO A 264 -1.91 27.10 -0.67
N VAL A 265 -2.49 26.18 0.08
CA VAL A 265 -1.76 25.19 0.88
C VAL A 265 -2.07 23.82 0.29
N THR A 266 -1.04 23.06 -0.06
CA THR A 266 -1.19 21.84 -0.85
C THR A 266 -0.49 20.64 -0.24
N SER A 267 -0.98 19.44 -0.54
CA SER A 267 -0.26 18.20 -0.29
C SER A 267 -0.28 17.37 -1.55
N SER A 268 0.85 16.74 -1.87
CA SER A 268 0.96 15.89 -3.06
C SER A 268 1.69 14.60 -2.75
N VAL A 269 1.36 13.57 -3.53
CA VAL A 269 2.01 12.27 -3.48
C VAL A 269 2.34 11.85 -4.90
N VAL A 270 3.59 11.45 -5.12
CA VAL A 270 4.05 10.92 -6.40
C VAL A 270 4.68 9.55 -6.18
N PHE A 271 4.22 8.57 -6.95
CA PHE A 271 4.82 7.26 -7.04
C PHE A 271 5.71 7.17 -8.27
N THR A 272 6.98 6.81 -8.07
CA THR A 272 7.97 6.68 -9.13
C THR A 272 8.47 5.24 -9.19
N ASP A 273 8.24 4.56 -10.32
CA ASP A 273 8.83 3.25 -10.61
C ASP A 273 10.31 3.44 -10.99
N ILE A 274 11.21 2.91 -10.16
CA ILE A 274 12.66 2.94 -10.41
C ILE A 274 13.21 1.56 -10.79
N SER A 275 12.35 0.64 -11.23
CA SER A 275 12.75 -0.70 -11.68
C SER A 275 13.72 -0.62 -12.86
N SER A 276 14.80 -1.37 -12.76
CA SER A 276 15.63 -1.65 -13.93
C SER A 276 14.85 -2.54 -14.91
N PRO A 277 15.16 -2.46 -16.22
CA PRO A 277 14.64 -3.43 -17.18
C PRO A 277 14.92 -4.86 -16.72
N ALA A 278 13.96 -5.73 -16.96
CA ALA A 278 14.14 -7.13 -16.68
C ALA A 278 15.12 -7.76 -17.67
N GLU A 279 16.24 -8.29 -17.16
CA GLU A 279 17.17 -9.08 -17.94
C GLU A 279 16.99 -10.57 -17.65
N PRO A 280 16.84 -11.43 -18.67
CA PRO A 280 16.77 -12.87 -18.47
C PRO A 280 18.14 -13.39 -18.00
N GLY A 281 18.18 -13.95 -16.80
CA GLY A 281 19.40 -14.53 -16.23
C GLY A 281 19.23 -14.88 -14.75
N TYR A 282 20.17 -15.67 -14.24
CA TYR A 282 20.27 -15.89 -12.79
C TYR A 282 21.00 -14.69 -12.17
N LYS A 283 20.47 -14.18 -11.06
CA LYS A 283 21.19 -13.18 -10.28
C LYS A 283 22.54 -13.79 -9.85
N ALA A 284 23.63 -13.05 -10.03
CA ALA A 284 24.95 -13.52 -9.64
C ALA A 284 24.94 -13.98 -8.17
N TRP A 285 25.64 -15.09 -7.88
CA TRP A 285 25.79 -15.57 -6.51
C TRP A 285 26.39 -14.44 -5.66
N PRO A 286 25.83 -14.15 -4.48
CA PRO A 286 26.35 -13.09 -3.63
C PRO A 286 27.78 -13.44 -3.22
N THR A 287 28.71 -12.49 -3.37
CA THR A 287 30.07 -12.63 -2.88
C THR A 287 30.04 -12.57 -1.34
N ILE A 288 30.20 -13.73 -0.71
CA ILE A 288 30.30 -13.85 0.74
C ILE A 288 31.72 -13.44 1.15
N ASN A 289 31.90 -12.16 1.47
CA ASN A 289 33.15 -11.63 2.04
C ASN A 289 33.16 -11.85 3.56
N VAL A 290 33.51 -13.06 4.00
CA VAL A 290 33.66 -13.37 5.43
C VAL A 290 35.13 -13.23 5.81
N LYS A 291 35.42 -12.33 6.77
CA LYS A 291 36.69 -12.33 7.50
C LYS A 291 36.58 -13.31 8.65
N LEU A 292 37.15 -14.50 8.49
CA LEU A 292 37.23 -15.48 9.55
C LEU A 292 38.31 -15.08 10.57
N PRO A 293 38.10 -15.31 11.88
CA PRO A 293 39.15 -15.26 12.88
C PRO A 293 40.32 -16.19 12.54
N PHE A 294 41.51 -15.90 13.07
CA PHE A 294 42.74 -16.64 12.73
C PHE A 294 42.70 -18.12 13.15
N ASP A 295 41.82 -18.47 14.08
CA ASP A 295 41.69 -19.76 14.75
C ASP A 295 40.40 -20.52 14.35
N PHE A 296 39.68 -20.08 13.32
CA PHE A 296 38.39 -20.67 12.92
C PHE A 296 38.43 -22.19 12.67
N PHE A 297 39.58 -22.72 12.24
CA PHE A 297 39.76 -24.15 11.99
C PHE A 297 40.53 -24.89 13.09
N PHE A 298 40.83 -24.29 14.25
CA PHE A 298 41.55 -24.98 15.31
C PHE A 298 40.63 -25.97 16.05
N PRO A 299 41.01 -27.26 16.29
CA PRO A 299 42.26 -27.95 15.93
C PRO A 299 42.08 -28.93 14.74
N PHE A 300 41.17 -28.65 13.82
CA PHE A 300 40.73 -29.57 12.76
C PHE A 300 41.61 -29.58 11.50
N VAL A 301 42.78 -28.93 11.54
CA VAL A 301 43.82 -28.93 10.49
C VAL A 301 45.16 -29.32 11.06
#